data_AF-A0A3C1KSF2-F1
#
_entry.id   AF-A0A3C1KSF2-F1
#
_cell.length_a   1.000
_cell.length_b   1.000
_cell.length_c   1.000
_cell.angle_alpha   90.00
_cell.angle_beta   90.00
_cell.angle_gamma   90.00
#
_symmetry.space_group_name_H-M   'P 1'
#
loop_
_entity.id
_entity.type
_entity.pdbx_description
1 polymer ?
#
loop_
_entity_poly.entity_id
_entity_poly.type
_entity_poly.pdbx_seq_one_letter_code
_entity_poly.pdbx_strand_id
1 'polypeptide(L)'
;MGTDIHTVQFDADDYRRFSQQLEANLQRLEARLATPGFGAGPASLGAELELYVVDPSGRPAHLNQELQAAADDEQLTLELNRYNLEYNLTPVAVAANPFLSLEEEICRKLGTLRALAAQQDAQVVPIGILPTLRREDFGPACMTPKRRFAALVAQLIARRGRHFTVNINGLHPLQLAMDDITLEGANTSFQVHYRVAPERFADVFNAIQAVTPLALAVAGNSPTL
;
A
#
# COMPACT_ATOMS: atom_id res chain seq x y z
N MET A 1 0.46 -8.97 4.49
CA MET A 1 0.40 -7.68 5.22
C MET A 1 1.03 -7.77 6.61
N GLY A 2 1.62 -6.66 7.09
CA GLY A 2 2.44 -6.62 8.32
C GLY A 2 1.63 -6.78 9.62
N THR A 3 2.15 -7.59 10.56
CA THR A 3 1.54 -7.82 11.88
C THR A 3 1.65 -6.57 12.76
N ASP A 4 0.63 -6.30 13.57
CA ASP A 4 0.72 -5.23 14.56
C ASP A 4 1.73 -5.57 15.66
N ILE A 5 2.27 -4.54 16.32
CA ILE A 5 3.36 -4.68 17.29
C ILE A 5 2.90 -4.27 18.68
N HIS A 6 3.44 -4.91 19.71
CA HIS A 6 3.10 -4.58 21.10
C HIS A 6 3.88 -3.38 21.64
N THR A 7 5.08 -3.12 21.11
CA THR A 7 6.01 -2.10 21.60
C THR A 7 6.30 -1.07 20.50
N VAL A 8 6.35 0.22 20.87
CA VAL A 8 6.60 1.34 19.93
C VAL A 8 7.85 2.17 20.24
N GLN A 9 8.53 1.85 21.35
CA GLN A 9 9.79 2.45 21.75
C GLN A 9 10.87 1.37 21.74
N PHE A 10 12.02 1.69 21.17
CA PHE A 10 13.12 0.74 20.98
C PHE A 10 14.40 1.36 21.52
N ASP A 11 15.15 0.58 22.30
CA ASP A 11 16.45 0.99 22.82
C ASP A 11 17.62 0.44 21.99
N ALA A 12 18.85 0.74 22.40
CA ALA A 12 20.05 0.30 21.69
C ALA A 12 20.22 -1.24 21.67
N ASP A 13 19.73 -1.95 22.69
CA ASP A 13 19.79 -3.41 22.76
C ASP A 13 18.76 -4.05 21.81
N ASP A 14 17.57 -3.46 21.68
CA ASP A 14 16.57 -3.83 20.67
C ASP A 14 17.14 -3.72 19.26
N TYR A 15 17.81 -2.60 18.93
CA TYR A 15 18.44 -2.43 17.62
C TYR A 15 19.55 -3.46 17.38
N ARG A 16 20.39 -3.74 18.40
CA ARG A 16 21.46 -4.74 18.28
C ARG A 16 20.89 -6.13 18.01
N ARG A 17 19.84 -6.53 18.76
CA ARG A 17 19.14 -7.80 18.57
C ARG A 17 18.46 -7.88 17.21
N PHE A 18 17.81 -6.81 16.76
CA PHE A 18 17.19 -6.74 15.44
C PHE A 18 18.22 -6.95 14.33
N SER A 19 19.36 -6.26 14.38
CA SER A 19 20.43 -6.41 13.39
C SER A 19 20.97 -7.85 13.33
N GLN A 20 21.25 -8.46 14.48
CA GLN A 20 21.69 -9.86 14.55
C GLN A 20 20.65 -10.83 13.97
N GLN A 21 19.36 -10.61 14.28
CA GLN A 21 18.28 -11.44 13.75
C GLN A 21 18.07 -11.23 12.25
N LEU A 22 18.24 -9.99 11.77
CA LEU A 22 18.16 -9.65 10.35
C LEU A 22 19.27 -10.37 9.58
N GLU A 23 20.52 -10.31 10.04
CA GLU A 23 21.63 -11.04 9.43
C GLU A 23 21.38 -12.55 9.40
N ALA A 24 20.94 -13.13 10.52
CA ALA A 24 20.59 -14.55 10.58
C ALA A 24 19.43 -14.92 9.64
N ASN A 25 18.43 -14.04 9.49
CA ASN A 25 17.33 -14.24 8.55
C ASN A 25 17.82 -14.17 7.09
N LEU A 26 18.73 -13.24 6.77
CA LEU A 26 19.31 -13.12 5.43
C LEU A 26 20.14 -14.34 5.06
N GLN A 27 20.96 -14.86 5.98
CA GLN A 27 21.71 -16.10 5.78
C GLN A 27 20.78 -17.31 5.55
N ARG A 28 19.69 -17.41 6.32
CA ARG A 28 18.68 -18.46 6.11
C ARG A 28 17.96 -18.32 4.77
N LEU A 29 17.65 -17.09 4.37
CA LEU A 29 17.04 -16.82 3.07
C LEU A 29 17.98 -17.22 1.93
N GLU A 30 19.25 -16.86 2.00
CA GLU A 30 20.27 -17.25 1.02
C GLU A 30 20.37 -18.77 0.89
N ALA A 31 20.49 -19.49 2.01
CA ALA A 31 20.51 -20.96 2.01
C ALA A 31 19.22 -21.56 1.43
N ARG A 32 18.07 -20.93 1.68
CA ARG A 32 16.79 -21.39 1.14
C ARG A 32 16.70 -21.15 -0.37
N LEU A 33 17.16 -20.01 -0.86
CA LEU A 33 17.24 -19.69 -2.29
C LEU A 33 18.18 -20.65 -3.04
N ALA A 34 19.25 -21.13 -2.38
CA ALA A 34 20.15 -22.12 -2.94
C ALA A 34 19.60 -23.57 -2.98
N THR A 35 18.44 -23.83 -2.36
CA THR A 35 17.83 -25.17 -2.37
C THR A 35 17.31 -25.52 -3.77
N PRO A 36 17.74 -26.63 -4.40
CA PRO A 36 17.26 -27.02 -5.73
C PRO A 36 15.73 -27.11 -5.80
N GLY A 37 15.14 -26.50 -6.83
CA GLY A 37 13.69 -26.47 -7.05
C GLY A 37 12.93 -25.49 -6.14
N PHE A 38 13.59 -24.76 -5.25
CA PHE A 38 12.93 -23.69 -4.50
C PHE A 38 12.37 -22.61 -5.43
N GLY A 39 11.14 -22.18 -5.17
CA GLY A 39 10.44 -21.20 -6.02
C GLY A 39 9.83 -21.77 -7.30
N ALA A 40 10.24 -22.96 -7.74
CA ALA A 40 9.69 -23.61 -8.93
C ALA A 40 8.19 -23.87 -8.78
N GLY A 41 7.44 -23.67 -9.86
CA GLY A 41 6.00 -23.85 -9.90
C GLY A 41 5.35 -23.06 -11.03
N PRO A 42 4.04 -23.24 -11.24
CA PRO A 42 3.32 -22.52 -12.27
C PRO A 42 3.33 -21.01 -11.98
N ALA A 43 3.34 -20.23 -13.06
CA ALA A 43 3.23 -18.78 -12.96
C ALA A 43 1.84 -18.36 -12.49
N SER A 44 1.79 -17.34 -11.64
CA SER A 44 0.55 -16.78 -11.08
C SER A 44 0.62 -15.27 -11.04
N LEU A 45 -0.54 -14.64 -11.07
CA LEU A 45 -0.72 -13.20 -10.90
C LEU A 45 -1.57 -12.94 -9.66
N GLY A 46 -1.09 -12.08 -8.77
CA GLY A 46 -1.89 -11.46 -7.72
C GLY A 46 -1.94 -9.95 -7.94
N ALA A 47 -2.79 -9.27 -7.21
CA ALA A 47 -2.79 -7.81 -7.21
C ALA A 47 -3.27 -7.25 -5.86
N GLU A 48 -2.81 -6.05 -5.56
CA GLU A 48 -3.25 -5.24 -4.42
C GLU A 48 -3.91 -3.96 -4.96
N LEU A 49 -5.04 -3.57 -4.39
CA LEU A 49 -5.79 -2.38 -4.78
C LEU A 49 -6.06 -1.52 -3.55
N GLU A 50 -5.38 -0.39 -3.49
CA GLU A 50 -5.61 0.63 -2.47
C GLU A 50 -6.70 1.62 -2.91
N LEU A 51 -7.44 2.13 -1.93
CA LEU A 51 -8.68 2.86 -2.14
C LEU A 51 -8.78 4.05 -1.19
N TYR A 52 -9.46 5.10 -1.63
CA TYR A 52 -9.94 6.17 -0.76
C TYR A 52 -11.37 5.90 -0.29
N VAL A 53 -11.67 6.31 0.94
CA VAL A 53 -13.03 6.47 1.46
C VAL A 53 -13.32 7.96 1.56
N VAL A 54 -14.43 8.40 0.97
CA VAL A 54 -14.80 9.82 0.87
C VAL A 54 -16.24 10.08 1.31
N ASP A 55 -16.49 11.29 1.81
CA ASP A 55 -17.83 11.80 2.13
C ASP A 55 -18.59 12.20 0.84
N PRO A 56 -19.87 12.61 0.90
CA PRO A 56 -20.64 12.99 -0.28
C PRO A 56 -20.14 14.25 -0.99
N SER A 57 -19.29 15.04 -0.33
CA SER A 57 -18.59 16.19 -0.93
C SER A 57 -17.25 15.81 -1.56
N GLY A 58 -16.91 14.51 -1.55
CA GLY A 58 -15.69 13.96 -2.10
C GLY A 58 -14.46 14.19 -1.21
N ARG A 59 -14.63 14.62 0.05
CA ARG A 59 -13.50 14.81 0.99
C ARG A 59 -13.19 13.52 1.74
N PRO A 60 -11.96 13.34 2.27
CA PRO A 60 -11.61 12.13 3.01
C PRO A 60 -12.58 11.85 4.16
N ALA A 61 -13.06 10.62 4.24
CA ALA A 61 -13.89 10.14 5.34
C ALA A 61 -13.10 9.16 6.20
N HIS A 62 -12.96 9.46 7.49
CA HIS A 62 -12.17 8.67 8.45
C HIS A 62 -12.91 7.41 8.92
N LEU A 63 -13.28 6.54 7.98
CA LEU A 63 -14.16 5.39 8.16
C LEU A 63 -13.50 4.05 7.82
N ASN A 64 -12.18 3.99 7.65
CA ASN A 64 -11.52 2.75 7.20
C ASN A 64 -11.70 1.59 8.19
N GLN A 65 -11.59 1.82 9.50
CA GLN A 65 -11.75 0.77 10.51
C GLN A 65 -13.18 0.27 10.59
N GLU A 66 -14.14 1.18 10.50
CA GLU A 66 -15.57 0.91 10.51
C GLU A 66 -15.95 0.07 9.28
N LEU A 67 -15.47 0.44 8.10
CA LEU A 67 -15.70 -0.32 6.87
C LEU A 67 -14.99 -1.66 6.85
N GLN A 68 -13.74 -1.72 7.34
CA GLN A 68 -13.00 -2.98 7.43
C GLN A 68 -13.71 -3.97 8.36
N ALA A 69 -14.17 -3.51 9.52
CA ALA A 69 -14.92 -4.34 10.47
C ALA A 69 -16.28 -4.77 9.90
N ALA A 70 -16.98 -3.88 9.19
CA ALA A 70 -18.28 -4.21 8.59
C ALA A 70 -18.17 -5.17 7.39
N ALA A 71 -17.05 -5.11 6.65
CA ALA A 71 -16.80 -6.02 5.53
C ALA A 71 -16.47 -7.44 5.98
N ASP A 72 -15.85 -7.59 7.16
CA ASP A 72 -15.41 -8.87 7.75
C ASP A 72 -14.68 -9.76 6.73
N ASP A 73 -13.79 -9.12 5.97
CA ASP A 73 -13.08 -9.70 4.83
C ASP A 73 -11.59 -9.72 5.12
N GLU A 74 -10.99 -10.90 5.25
CA GLU A 74 -9.57 -11.06 5.54
C GLU A 74 -8.65 -10.45 4.47
N GLN A 75 -9.18 -10.26 3.25
CA GLN A 75 -8.44 -9.60 2.16
C GLN A 75 -8.47 -8.07 2.26
N LEU A 76 -9.34 -7.49 3.09
CA LEU A 76 -9.43 -6.05 3.29
C LEU A 76 -8.61 -5.62 4.50
N THR A 77 -7.60 -4.80 4.26
CA THR A 77 -6.67 -4.34 5.28
C THR A 77 -6.68 -2.81 5.42
N LEU A 78 -6.17 -2.36 6.57
CA LEU A 78 -6.09 -0.95 6.92
C LEU A 78 -4.75 -0.37 6.48
N GLU A 79 -4.82 0.81 5.87
CA GLU A 79 -3.67 1.60 5.46
C GLU A 79 -3.27 2.68 6.48
N LEU A 80 -2.15 3.36 6.20
CA LEU A 80 -1.59 4.39 7.11
C LEU A 80 -2.61 5.45 7.51
N ASN A 81 -3.39 5.98 6.55
CA ASN A 81 -4.40 7.00 6.80
C ASN A 81 -5.79 6.40 7.02
N ARG A 82 -6.60 7.04 7.88
CA ARG A 82 -7.95 6.62 8.30
C ARG A 82 -8.99 6.60 7.18
N TYR A 83 -8.64 7.13 6.03
CA TYR A 83 -9.46 7.19 4.83
C TYR A 83 -8.93 6.28 3.73
N ASN A 84 -7.93 5.42 4.01
CA ASN A 84 -7.42 4.44 3.05
C ASN A 84 -7.66 2.99 3.50
N LEU A 85 -7.91 2.15 2.51
CA LEU A 85 -8.13 0.71 2.60
C LEU A 85 -7.36 0.03 1.48
N GLU A 86 -6.96 -1.23 1.69
CA GLU A 86 -6.30 -2.04 0.68
C GLU A 86 -6.94 -3.42 0.56
N TYR A 87 -7.28 -3.83 -0.65
CA TYR A 87 -7.61 -5.21 -0.96
C TYR A 87 -6.38 -6.00 -1.43
N ASN A 88 -6.11 -7.12 -0.77
CA ASN A 88 -5.12 -8.13 -1.15
C ASN A 88 -5.84 -9.26 -1.92
N LEU A 89 -5.82 -9.20 -3.25
CA LEU A 89 -6.62 -10.08 -4.11
C LEU A 89 -6.08 -11.51 -4.18
N THR A 90 -6.93 -12.44 -4.60
CA THR A 90 -6.59 -13.86 -4.68
C THR A 90 -5.59 -14.08 -5.82
N PRO A 91 -4.43 -14.73 -5.59
CA PRO A 91 -3.53 -15.09 -6.68
C PRO A 91 -4.19 -16.10 -7.63
N VAL A 92 -4.12 -15.82 -8.93
CA VAL A 92 -4.70 -16.65 -10.00
C VAL A 92 -3.61 -17.22 -10.91
N ALA A 93 -3.82 -18.42 -11.44
CA ALA A 93 -2.90 -19.01 -12.39
C ALA A 93 -2.92 -18.23 -13.71
N VAL A 94 -1.74 -17.98 -14.30
CA VAL A 94 -1.64 -17.22 -15.56
C VAL A 94 -2.31 -17.93 -16.74
N ALA A 95 -2.41 -19.26 -16.70
CA ALA A 95 -3.07 -20.05 -17.73
C ALA A 95 -4.62 -19.97 -17.69
N ALA A 96 -5.22 -19.35 -16.66
CA ALA A 96 -6.65 -19.40 -16.38
C ALA A 96 -7.34 -18.03 -16.55
N ASN A 97 -7.03 -17.29 -17.62
CA ASN A 97 -7.57 -15.94 -17.88
C ASN A 97 -7.37 -14.96 -16.69
N PRO A 98 -6.13 -14.77 -16.22
CA PRO A 98 -5.84 -14.13 -14.95
C PRO A 98 -6.39 -12.71 -14.84
N PHE A 99 -6.37 -11.94 -15.92
CA PHE A 99 -6.87 -10.56 -15.91
C PHE A 99 -8.39 -10.49 -15.70
N LEU A 100 -9.14 -11.37 -16.36
CA LEU A 100 -10.59 -11.44 -16.20
C LEU A 100 -10.94 -11.87 -14.77
N SER A 101 -10.25 -12.88 -14.23
CA SER A 101 -10.49 -13.33 -12.85
C SER A 101 -10.19 -12.24 -11.81
N LEU A 102 -9.09 -11.48 -11.99
CA LEU A 102 -8.78 -10.35 -11.12
C LEU A 102 -9.81 -9.23 -11.24
N GLU A 103 -10.25 -8.89 -12.47
CA GLU A 103 -11.29 -7.88 -12.70
C GLU A 103 -12.62 -8.28 -12.04
N GLU A 104 -13.07 -9.52 -12.23
CA GLU A 104 -14.29 -10.04 -11.61
C GLU A 104 -14.22 -9.99 -10.07
N GLU A 105 -13.07 -10.36 -9.50
CA GLU A 105 -12.85 -10.26 -8.06
C GLU A 105 -12.89 -8.80 -7.58
N ILE A 106 -12.18 -7.89 -8.25
CA ILE A 106 -12.18 -6.46 -7.95
C ILE A 106 -13.59 -5.88 -8.00
N CYS A 107 -14.33 -6.12 -9.08
CA CYS A 107 -15.69 -5.63 -9.26
C CYS A 107 -16.63 -6.11 -8.14
N ARG A 108 -16.53 -7.40 -7.78
CA ARG A 108 -17.32 -7.99 -6.70
C ARG A 108 -16.97 -7.37 -5.35
N LYS A 109 -15.68 -7.31 -4.99
CA LYS A 109 -15.19 -6.74 -3.71
C LYS A 109 -15.59 -5.27 -3.58
N LEU A 110 -15.37 -4.47 -4.62
CA LEU A 110 -15.78 -3.07 -4.65
C LEU A 110 -17.30 -2.90 -4.58
N GLY A 111 -18.07 -3.79 -5.21
CA GLY A 111 -19.53 -3.78 -5.10
C GLY A 111 -20.01 -3.92 -3.65
N THR A 112 -19.47 -4.90 -2.93
CA THR A 112 -19.75 -5.10 -1.50
C THR A 112 -19.30 -3.88 -0.67
N LEU A 113 -18.06 -3.43 -0.85
CA LEU A 113 -17.50 -2.33 -0.06
C LEU A 113 -18.25 -1.00 -0.28
N ARG A 114 -18.68 -0.73 -1.52
CA ARG A 114 -19.51 0.44 -1.85
C ARG A 114 -20.87 0.39 -1.17
N ALA A 115 -21.50 -0.78 -1.11
CA ALA A 115 -22.78 -0.94 -0.41
C ALA A 115 -22.65 -0.68 1.10
N LEU A 116 -21.53 -1.09 1.72
CA LEU A 116 -21.24 -0.81 3.12
C LEU A 116 -20.93 0.67 3.36
N ALA A 117 -20.14 1.30 2.48
CA ALA A 117 -19.84 2.73 2.54
C ALA A 117 -21.11 3.59 2.42
N ALA A 118 -22.03 3.22 1.53
CA ALA A 118 -23.29 3.94 1.35
C ALA A 118 -24.18 3.95 2.61
N GLN A 119 -24.08 2.92 3.49
CA GLN A 119 -24.82 2.90 4.77
C GLN A 119 -24.28 3.91 5.78
N GLN A 120 -23.09 4.47 5.55
CA GLN A 120 -22.41 5.45 6.39
C GLN A 120 -22.25 6.81 5.68
N ASP A 121 -23.09 7.08 4.67
CA ASP A 121 -23.01 8.28 3.82
C ASP A 121 -21.61 8.49 3.18
N ALA A 122 -20.92 7.40 2.83
CA ALA A 122 -19.59 7.43 2.25
C ALA A 122 -19.52 6.72 0.88
N GLN A 123 -18.44 6.97 0.16
CA GLN A 123 -18.12 6.34 -1.12
C GLN A 123 -16.67 5.83 -1.12
N VAL A 124 -16.39 4.83 -1.96
CA VAL A 124 -15.05 4.27 -2.14
C VAL A 124 -14.54 4.54 -3.54
N VAL A 125 -13.34 5.12 -3.64
CA VAL A 125 -12.76 5.63 -4.89
C VAL A 125 -11.34 5.08 -5.12
N PRO A 126 -11.11 4.29 -6.19
CA PRO A 126 -9.76 3.90 -6.62
C PRO A 126 -9.10 5.04 -7.39
N ILE A 127 -8.35 5.90 -6.69
CA ILE A 127 -7.66 7.06 -7.29
C ILE A 127 -6.29 7.27 -6.68
N GLY A 128 -5.27 7.49 -7.52
CA GLY A 128 -3.88 7.53 -7.07
C GLY A 128 -3.62 8.60 -6.03
N ILE A 129 -4.11 9.82 -6.25
CA ILE A 129 -4.11 10.91 -5.27
C ILE A 129 -5.49 11.55 -5.31
N LEU A 130 -6.13 11.71 -4.15
CA LEU A 130 -7.44 12.33 -4.06
C LEU A 130 -7.33 13.87 -4.22
N PRO A 131 -7.94 14.48 -5.27
CA PRO A 131 -7.79 15.92 -5.57
C PRO A 131 -8.36 16.88 -4.52
N THR A 132 -9.22 16.39 -3.63
CA THR A 132 -9.89 17.18 -2.60
C THR A 132 -9.14 17.20 -1.29
N LEU A 133 -8.00 16.51 -1.20
CA LEU A 133 -7.11 16.54 -0.03
C LEU A 133 -6.69 17.97 0.28
N ARG A 134 -6.67 18.28 1.56
CA ARG A 134 -6.21 19.54 2.10
C ARG A 134 -5.13 19.31 3.13
N ARG A 135 -4.47 20.40 3.54
CA ARG A 135 -3.44 20.35 4.57
C ARG A 135 -3.98 19.78 5.90
N GLU A 136 -5.25 20.03 6.23
CA GLU A 136 -5.89 19.47 7.42
C GLU A 136 -6.14 17.96 7.36
N ASP A 137 -6.08 17.34 6.18
CA ASP A 137 -6.28 15.89 5.98
C ASP A 137 -4.97 15.09 6.21
N PHE A 138 -3.94 15.74 6.72
CA PHE A 138 -2.66 15.16 7.12
C PHE A 138 -2.37 15.39 8.59
N GLY A 139 -1.45 14.59 9.12
CA GLY A 139 -0.98 14.63 10.49
C GLY A 139 -1.55 13.50 11.36
N PRO A 140 -1.14 13.46 12.63
CA PRO A 140 -1.40 12.31 13.50
C PRO A 140 -2.88 11.97 13.71
N ALA A 141 -3.77 12.96 13.59
CA ALA A 141 -5.23 12.77 13.74
C ALA A 141 -5.85 11.98 12.56
N CYS A 142 -5.20 12.01 11.41
CA CYS A 142 -5.61 11.36 10.16
C CYS A 142 -5.01 9.96 10.03
N MET A 143 -4.07 9.57 10.90
CA MET A 143 -3.41 8.28 10.89
C MET A 143 -4.30 7.20 11.53
N THR A 144 -4.34 6.02 10.92
CA THR A 144 -5.01 4.84 11.48
C THR A 144 -4.36 4.49 12.82
N PRO A 145 -5.14 4.28 13.89
CA PRO A 145 -4.62 4.06 15.24
C PRO A 145 -4.06 2.64 15.45
N LYS A 146 -3.02 2.27 14.69
CA LYS A 146 -2.22 1.06 14.90
C LYS A 146 -0.84 1.40 15.45
N ARG A 147 -0.36 0.57 16.38
CA ARG A 147 0.95 0.77 17.02
C ARG A 147 2.08 0.71 15.99
N ARG A 148 1.98 -0.20 15.01
CA ARG A 148 2.96 -0.29 13.91
C ARG A 148 3.10 1.01 13.11
N PHE A 149 2.00 1.69 12.83
CA PHE A 149 2.00 2.95 12.08
C PHE A 149 2.61 4.07 12.89
N ALA A 150 2.21 4.21 14.16
CA ALA A 150 2.80 5.21 15.06
C ALA A 150 4.31 5.01 15.23
N ALA A 151 4.78 3.76 15.38
CA ALA A 151 6.20 3.45 15.48
C ALA A 151 6.94 3.75 14.18
N LEU A 152 6.37 3.39 13.02
CA LEU A 152 6.96 3.67 11.71
C LEU A 152 7.16 5.18 11.49
N VAL A 153 6.11 5.97 11.72
CA VAL A 153 6.14 7.43 11.60
C VAL A 153 7.18 8.04 12.54
N ALA A 154 7.19 7.62 13.81
CA ALA A 154 8.15 8.12 14.80
C ALA A 154 9.60 7.81 14.39
N GLN A 155 9.87 6.62 13.86
CA GLN A 155 11.21 6.23 13.41
C GLN A 155 11.66 6.99 12.15
N LEU A 156 10.75 7.23 11.21
CA LEU A 156 11.04 8.02 10.02
C LEU A 156 11.36 9.47 10.38
N ILE A 157 10.57 10.08 11.27
CA ILE A 157 10.82 11.43 11.81
C ILE A 157 12.16 11.50 12.56
N ALA A 158 12.46 10.50 13.41
CA ALA A 158 13.71 10.49 14.17
C ALA A 158 14.95 10.42 13.27
N ARG A 159 14.86 9.75 12.11
CA ARG A 159 15.97 9.54 11.17
C ARG A 159 16.10 10.63 10.12
N ARG A 160 14.99 11.11 9.57
CA ARG A 160 14.96 12.11 8.47
C ARG A 160 14.70 13.54 8.94
N GLY A 161 14.35 13.72 10.22
CA GLY A 161 13.89 14.99 10.75
C GLY A 161 12.42 15.25 10.47
N ARG A 162 11.97 16.46 10.81
CA ARG A 162 10.57 16.87 10.73
C ARG A 162 10.26 17.73 9.52
N HIS A 163 11.05 17.76 8.45
CA HIS A 163 10.78 18.70 7.35
C HIS A 163 10.75 17.96 6.02
N PHE A 164 9.56 17.52 5.63
CA PHE A 164 9.33 16.93 4.32
C PHE A 164 8.89 18.04 3.36
N THR A 165 9.60 18.13 2.24
CA THR A 165 9.27 19.07 1.17
C THR A 165 8.90 18.29 -0.08
N VAL A 166 7.74 18.60 -0.65
CA VAL A 166 7.28 18.09 -1.94
C VAL A 166 7.23 19.25 -2.90
N ASN A 167 7.93 19.10 -4.02
CA ASN A 167 7.97 20.07 -5.09
C ASN A 167 7.66 19.36 -6.42
N ILE A 168 6.42 19.50 -6.87
CA ILE A 168 5.95 18.94 -8.14
C ILE A 168 5.79 20.11 -9.10
N ASN A 169 6.63 20.13 -10.13
CA ASN A 169 6.56 21.12 -11.20
C ASN A 169 5.40 20.79 -12.15
N GLY A 170 4.75 21.81 -12.68
CA GLY A 170 3.64 21.68 -13.63
C GLY A 170 3.10 23.05 -14.03
N LEU A 171 1.99 23.08 -14.77
CA LEU A 171 1.28 24.34 -15.08
C LEU A 171 0.83 25.04 -13.79
N HIS A 172 0.41 24.24 -12.81
CA HIS A 172 0.12 24.65 -11.44
C HIS A 172 1.09 23.93 -10.51
N PRO A 173 2.25 24.53 -10.19
CA PRO A 173 3.26 23.87 -9.38
C PRO A 173 2.75 23.68 -7.95
N LEU A 174 3.01 22.50 -7.40
CA LEU A 174 2.76 22.18 -6.00
C LEU A 174 4.06 22.33 -5.22
N GLN A 175 4.04 23.19 -4.20
CA GLN A 175 5.11 23.29 -3.22
C GLN A 175 4.49 23.14 -1.83
N LEU A 176 4.79 22.02 -1.19
CA LEU A 176 4.28 21.68 0.13
C LEU A 176 5.46 21.42 1.07
N ALA A 177 5.40 22.02 2.25
CA ALA A 177 6.29 21.72 3.36
C ALA A 177 5.45 21.28 4.55
N MET A 178 5.79 20.14 5.14
CA MET A 178 5.06 19.59 6.27
C MET A 178 5.96 18.88 7.26
N ASP A 179 5.46 18.84 8.50
CA ASP A 179 6.20 18.29 9.62
C ASP A 179 5.90 16.82 9.92
N ASP A 180 5.16 16.17 9.01
CA ASP A 180 4.59 14.84 9.21
C ASP A 180 4.70 14.00 7.93
N ILE A 181 4.73 12.68 8.08
CA ILE A 181 4.94 11.73 6.97
C ILE A 181 3.66 11.10 6.44
N THR A 182 2.51 11.42 7.03
CA THR A 182 1.17 10.98 6.56
C THR A 182 0.87 11.38 5.11
N LEU A 183 1.67 12.26 4.51
CA LEU A 183 1.67 12.51 3.07
C LEU A 183 1.98 11.26 2.24
N GLU A 184 2.76 10.31 2.77
CA GLU A 184 3.00 9.06 2.05
C GLU A 184 1.68 8.31 1.82
N GLY A 185 0.78 8.34 2.81
CA GLY A 185 -0.58 7.82 2.68
C GLY A 185 -1.53 8.72 1.85
N ALA A 186 -1.04 9.81 1.26
CA ALA A 186 -1.77 10.54 0.22
C ALA A 186 -1.73 9.82 -1.13
N ASN A 187 -1.00 8.72 -1.24
CA ASN A 187 -0.90 7.93 -2.45
C ASN A 187 -1.64 6.62 -2.22
N THR A 188 -2.47 6.25 -3.19
CA THR A 188 -2.93 4.87 -3.35
C THR A 188 -2.44 4.33 -4.68
N SER A 189 -2.41 3.01 -4.79
CA SER A 189 -1.83 2.33 -5.92
C SER A 189 -2.60 1.07 -6.29
N PHE A 190 -2.38 0.66 -7.55
CA PHE A 190 -2.73 -0.67 -8.02
C PHE A 190 -1.43 -1.41 -8.30
N GLN A 191 -1.21 -2.50 -7.59
CA GLN A 191 0.05 -3.23 -7.57
C GLN A 191 -0.19 -4.63 -8.12
N VAL A 192 0.67 -5.11 -9.02
CA VAL A 192 0.51 -6.42 -9.66
C VAL A 192 1.71 -7.30 -9.33
N HIS A 193 1.44 -8.49 -8.78
CA HIS A 193 2.44 -9.42 -8.30
C HIS A 193 2.56 -10.60 -9.26
N TYR A 194 3.68 -10.72 -9.95
CA TYR A 194 3.92 -11.79 -10.91
C TYR A 194 4.90 -12.84 -10.38
N ARG A 195 4.42 -14.07 -10.21
CA ARG A 195 5.28 -15.22 -9.89
C ARG A 195 5.95 -15.74 -11.16
N VAL A 196 7.27 -15.65 -11.19
CA VAL A 196 8.13 -16.10 -12.30
C VAL A 196 8.86 -17.39 -11.97
N ALA A 197 9.33 -18.07 -13.01
CA ALA A 197 10.31 -19.14 -12.85
C ALA A 197 11.62 -18.56 -12.26
N PRO A 198 12.23 -19.19 -11.23
CA PRO A 198 13.41 -18.66 -10.55
C PRO A 198 14.56 -18.31 -11.49
N GLU A 199 14.83 -19.16 -12.49
CA GLU A 199 15.89 -18.99 -13.48
C GLU A 199 15.68 -17.78 -14.40
N ARG A 200 14.46 -17.23 -14.47
CA ARG A 200 14.13 -16.04 -15.26
C ARG A 200 13.96 -14.78 -14.41
N PHE A 201 14.12 -14.86 -13.09
CA PHE A 201 13.78 -13.75 -12.20
C PHE A 201 14.52 -12.46 -12.56
N ALA A 202 15.85 -12.52 -12.75
CA ALA A 202 16.66 -11.35 -13.07
C ALA A 202 16.23 -10.70 -14.40
N ASP A 203 16.02 -11.51 -15.44
CA ASP A 203 15.60 -11.02 -16.76
C ASP A 203 14.23 -10.36 -16.72
N VAL A 204 13.25 -10.99 -16.03
CA VAL A 204 11.90 -10.43 -15.91
C VAL A 204 11.89 -9.19 -15.05
N PHE A 205 12.62 -9.18 -13.92
CA PHE A 205 12.75 -8.00 -13.07
C PHE A 205 13.31 -6.81 -13.85
N ASN A 206 14.41 -7.01 -14.58
CA ASN A 206 15.02 -5.96 -15.39
C ASN A 206 14.07 -5.46 -16.50
N ALA A 207 13.34 -6.37 -17.14
CA ALA A 207 12.35 -6.00 -18.15
C ALA A 207 11.20 -5.16 -17.55
N ILE A 208 10.67 -5.54 -16.39
CA ILE A 208 9.63 -4.79 -15.68
C ILE A 208 10.14 -3.39 -15.33
N GLN A 209 11.34 -3.29 -14.73
CA GLN A 209 11.95 -2.00 -14.40
C GLN A 209 12.10 -1.07 -15.61
N ALA A 210 12.46 -1.63 -16.78
CA ALA A 210 12.61 -0.86 -18.01
C ALA A 210 11.26 -0.32 -18.56
N VAL A 211 10.15 -1.04 -18.34
CA VAL A 211 8.82 -0.62 -18.82
C VAL A 211 8.01 0.17 -17.81
N THR A 212 8.38 0.17 -16.52
CA THR A 212 7.68 0.90 -15.44
C THR A 212 7.38 2.37 -15.80
N PRO A 213 8.29 3.17 -16.39
CA PRO A 213 7.97 4.55 -16.76
C PRO A 213 6.82 4.67 -17.76
N LEU A 214 6.70 3.73 -18.71
CA LEU A 214 5.61 3.69 -19.68
C LEU A 214 4.29 3.30 -19.02
N ALA A 215 4.33 2.30 -18.13
CA ALA A 215 3.15 1.88 -17.37
C ALA A 215 2.62 3.04 -16.50
N LEU A 216 3.50 3.75 -15.79
CA LEU A 216 3.13 4.92 -15.00
C LEU A 216 2.55 6.06 -15.85
N ALA A 217 3.11 6.32 -17.03
CA ALA A 217 2.60 7.35 -17.93
C ALA A 217 1.19 7.05 -18.45
N VAL A 218 0.90 5.77 -18.75
CA VAL A 218 -0.43 5.33 -19.22
C VAL A 218 -1.43 5.26 -18.07
N ALA A 219 -1.00 4.86 -16.88
CA ALA A 219 -1.85 4.66 -15.71
C ALA A 219 -2.00 5.90 -14.81
N GLY A 220 -1.47 7.06 -15.24
CA GLY A 220 -1.51 8.29 -14.45
C GLY A 220 -2.92 8.66 -14.00
N ASN A 221 -3.16 8.62 -12.69
CA ASN A 221 -4.47 8.83 -12.07
C ASN A 221 -4.37 9.72 -10.82
N SER A 222 -3.48 10.71 -10.89
CA SER A 222 -3.16 11.66 -9.81
C SER A 222 -2.99 13.06 -10.39
N PRO A 223 -4.06 13.65 -10.98
CA PRO A 223 -3.94 14.86 -11.81
C PRO A 223 -3.58 16.11 -11.01
N THR A 224 -3.83 16.12 -9.70
CA THR A 224 -3.62 17.27 -8.81
C THR A 224 -3.38 16.79 -7.37
N LEU A 225 -2.58 17.54 -6.61
CA LEU A 225 -2.59 17.60 -5.15
C LEU A 225 -2.61 19.08 -4.75
#